data_AF-A0A5C8UZH9-F1
#
_entry.id   AF-A0A5C8UZH9-F1
#
_cell.length_a   1.000
_cell.length_b   1.000
_cell.length_c   1.000
_cell.angle_alpha   90.00
_cell.angle_beta   90.00
_cell.angle_gamma   90.00
#
_symmetry.space_group_name_H-M   'P 1'
#
loop_
_entity.id
_entity.type
_entity.pdbx_description
1 polymer ?
#
loop_
_entity_poly.entity_id
_entity_poly.type
_entity_poly.pdbx_seq_one_letter_code
_entity_poly.pdbx_strand_id
1 'polypeptide(L)'
;CALRRSTGFPLDALTFIVSHFLPHLNRDAVYRILKAEGLNRLPPAEQARKPHGSFKDYEVGFIHVDVKHLPKLQDRDRVSRKR
;
A
#
# COMPACT_ATOMS: atom_id res chain seq x y z
N CYS A 1 -5.37 7.70 16.82
CA CYS A 1 -5.28 7.37 15.36
C CYS A 1 -5.94 6.03 14.96
N ALA A 2 -7.27 5.98 14.82
CA ALA A 2 -7.98 4.76 14.41
C ALA A 2 -7.67 4.32 12.96
N LEU A 3 -7.53 5.27 12.03
CA LEU A 3 -7.22 5.00 10.62
C LEU A 3 -5.88 4.26 10.45
N ARG A 4 -4.82 4.73 11.12
CA ARG A 4 -3.49 4.08 11.10
C ARG A 4 -3.54 2.65 11.64
N ARG A 5 -4.26 2.43 12.74
CA ARG A 5 -4.38 1.11 13.38
C ARG A 5 -5.18 0.12 12.53
N SER A 6 -6.19 0.59 11.81
CA SER A 6 -7.06 -0.25 10.96
C SER A 6 -6.46 -0.56 9.59
N THR A 7 -5.72 0.36 8.98
CA THR A 7 -5.22 0.17 7.60
C THR A 7 -3.75 -0.19 7.50
N GLY A 8 -2.93 0.16 8.51
CA GLY A 8 -1.47 0.03 8.42
C GLY A 8 -0.83 0.88 7.31
N PHE A 9 -1.58 1.81 6.70
CA PHE A 9 -1.10 2.59 5.55
C PHE A 9 0.09 3.48 5.88
N PRO A 10 1.06 3.66 4.96
CA PRO A 10 2.19 4.55 5.15
C PRO A 10 1.73 6.02 5.30
N LEU A 11 2.62 6.86 5.84
CA LEU A 11 2.34 8.28 6.11
C LEU A 11 1.76 9.01 4.89
N ASP A 12 2.31 8.77 3.71
CA ASP A 12 1.88 9.47 2.49
C ASP A 12 0.47 9.05 2.05
N ALA A 13 0.16 7.74 2.14
CA ALA A 13 -1.18 7.24 1.85
C ALA A 13 -2.22 7.75 2.86
N LEU A 14 -1.85 7.81 4.15
CA LEU A 14 -2.71 8.41 5.17
C LEU A 14 -2.91 9.90 4.93
N THR A 15 -1.85 10.63 4.56
CA THR A 15 -1.93 12.05 4.24
C THR A 15 -2.88 12.27 3.07
N PHE A 16 -2.73 11.52 1.98
CA PHE A 16 -3.60 11.60 0.81
C PHE A 16 -5.09 11.42 1.17
N ILE A 17 -5.41 10.40 1.97
CA ILE A 17 -6.79 10.11 2.40
C ILE A 17 -7.31 11.22 3.31
N VAL A 18 -6.53 11.62 4.33
CA VAL A 18 -6.96 12.59 5.34
C VAL A 18 -7.10 13.98 4.73
N SER A 19 -6.22 14.39 3.82
CA SER A 19 -6.31 15.69 3.14
C SER A 19 -7.58 15.85 2.30
N HIS A 20 -8.23 14.76 1.88
CA HIS A 20 -9.53 14.82 1.22
C HIS A 20 -10.65 15.31 2.16
N PHE A 21 -10.58 14.96 3.45
CA PHE A 21 -11.60 15.31 4.45
C PHE A 21 -11.20 16.48 5.34
N LEU A 22 -9.90 16.66 5.57
CA LEU A 22 -9.28 17.66 6.42
C LEU A 22 -8.18 18.38 5.61
N PRO A 23 -8.56 19.28 4.68
CA PRO A 23 -7.65 19.84 3.69
C PRO A 23 -6.52 20.73 4.27
N HIS A 24 -6.71 21.20 5.51
CA HIS A 24 -5.71 21.99 6.25
C HIS A 24 -4.63 21.11 6.91
N LEU A 25 -4.83 19.79 7.00
CA LEU A 25 -3.80 18.88 7.49
C LEU A 25 -2.81 18.56 6.37
N ASN A 26 -1.60 19.09 6.53
CA ASN A 26 -0.46 18.71 5.71
C ASN A 26 0.23 17.46 6.27
N ARG A 27 1.16 16.92 5.47
CA ARG A 27 1.94 15.73 5.82
C ARG A 27 2.62 15.80 7.19
N ASP A 28 3.16 16.95 7.55
CA ASP A 28 3.87 17.15 8.81
C ASP A 28 2.93 17.19 10.02
N ALA A 29 1.75 17.77 9.86
CA ALA A 29 0.69 17.69 10.87
C ALA A 29 0.26 16.24 11.10
N VAL A 30 0.04 15.47 10.02
CA VAL A 30 -0.29 14.03 10.11
C VAL A 30 0.84 13.26 10.80
N TYR A 31 2.09 13.50 10.43
CA TYR A 31 3.24 12.86 11.07
C TYR A 31 3.34 13.18 12.57
N ARG A 32 3.16 14.45 12.97
CA ARG A 32 3.19 14.86 14.38
C ARG A 32 2.09 14.18 15.20
N ILE A 33 0.88 14.07 14.65
CA ILE A 33 -0.23 13.35 15.29
C ILE A 33 0.13 11.86 15.47
N LEU A 34 0.65 11.21 14.42
CA LEU A 34 1.09 9.81 14.52
C LEU A 34 2.22 9.63 15.55
N LYS A 35 3.15 10.58 15.63
CA LYS A 35 4.25 10.55 16.60
C LYS A 35 3.76 10.72 18.03
N ALA A 36 2.84 11.66 18.28
CA ALA A 36 2.24 11.87 19.59
C ALA A 36 1.49 10.60 20.08
N GLU A 37 0.93 9.83 19.15
CA GLU A 37 0.20 8.60 19.42
C GLU A 37 1.08 7.34 19.44
N GLY A 38 2.40 7.47 19.26
CA GLY A 38 3.34 6.34 19.23
C GLY A 38 3.22 5.43 17.99
N LEU A 39 2.62 5.93 16.90
CA LEU A 39 2.30 5.16 15.68
C LEU A 39 3.08 5.62 14.44
N ASN A 40 4.15 6.40 14.63
CA ASN A 40 4.99 6.93 13.55
C ASN A 40 5.77 5.85 12.79
N ARG A 41 6.03 4.70 13.42
CA ARG A 41 6.64 3.52 12.78
C ARG A 41 5.56 2.54 12.34
N LEU A 42 5.75 1.90 11.19
CA LEU A 42 4.89 0.77 10.81
C LEU A 42 5.29 -0.43 11.66
N PRO A 43 4.34 -1.25 12.13
CA PRO A 43 4.69 -2.56 12.62
C PRO A 43 5.40 -3.35 11.49
N PRO A 44 6.32 -4.27 11.84
CA PRO A 44 6.81 -5.24 10.88
C PRO A 44 5.63 -5.93 10.19
N ALA A 45 5.73 -6.17 8.89
CA ALA A 45 4.69 -6.90 8.19
C ALA A 45 4.49 -8.26 8.88
N GLU A 46 3.27 -8.55 9.35
CA GLU A 46 2.95 -9.82 10.01
C GLU A 46 3.16 -11.03 9.08
N GLN A 47 3.06 -10.82 7.77
CA GLN A 47 3.64 -11.77 6.84
C GLN A 47 5.15 -11.61 6.87
N ALA A 48 5.82 -12.53 7.58
CA ALA A 48 7.13 -12.99 7.17
C ALA A 48 7.06 -13.16 5.65
N ARG A 49 7.77 -12.29 4.91
CA ARG A 49 7.88 -12.44 3.46
C ARG A 49 8.26 -13.89 3.27
N LYS A 50 7.44 -14.67 2.56
CA LYS A 50 7.82 -16.04 2.21
C LYS A 50 9.26 -15.94 1.71
N PRO A 51 10.19 -16.77 2.21
CA PRO A 51 11.55 -16.75 1.72
C PRO A 51 11.47 -16.77 0.20
N HIS A 52 12.22 -15.88 -0.45
CA HIS A 52 12.19 -15.79 -1.91
C HIS A 52 12.45 -17.19 -2.46
N GLY A 53 11.47 -17.75 -3.18
CA GLY A 53 11.66 -19.02 -3.84
C GLY A 53 12.73 -18.85 -4.91
N SER A 54 13.63 -19.82 -5.04
CA SER A 54 14.49 -19.88 -6.21
C SER A 54 13.64 -20.28 -7.42
N PHE A 55 13.98 -19.74 -8.58
CA PHE A 55 13.48 -20.29 -9.83
C PHE A 55 14.00 -21.72 -9.99
N LYS A 56 13.27 -22.55 -10.75
CA LYS A 56 13.79 -23.85 -11.15
C LYS A 56 14.90 -23.62 -12.18
N ASP A 57 15.96 -24.41 -12.06
CA ASP A 57 17.05 -24.41 -13.04
C ASP A 57 16.55 -25.10 -14.31
N TYR A 58 16.33 -24.32 -15.37
CA TYR A 58 16.01 -24.82 -16.71
C TYR A 58 17.21 -24.60 -17.63
N GLU A 59 17.37 -25.47 -18.64
CA GLU A 59 18.35 -25.27 -19.71
C GLU A 59 18.05 -23.98 -20.52
N VAL A 60 18.99 -23.57 -21.36
CA VAL A 60 18.79 -22.41 -22.25
C VAL A 60 17.62 -22.69 -23.20
N GLY A 61 16.62 -21.79 -23.24
CA GLY A 61 15.44 -21.92 -24.10
C GLY A 61 14.09 -21.75 -23.39
N PHE A 62 14.08 -21.66 -22.06
CA PHE A 62 12.86 -21.47 -21.27
C PHE A 62 12.70 -20.02 -20.78
N ILE A 63 11.45 -19.52 -20.75
CA ILE A 63 11.10 -18.18 -20.23
C ILE A 63 10.14 -18.34 -19.06
N HIS A 64 10.44 -17.69 -17.94
CA HIS A 64 9.50 -17.55 -16.83
C HIS A 64 8.62 -16.33 -17.03
N VAL A 65 7.30 -16.53 -17.07
CA VAL A 65 6.31 -15.45 -17.16
C VAL A 65 5.42 -15.52 -15.92
N ASP A 66 5.48 -14.50 -15.08
CA ASP A 66 4.55 -14.33 -13.96
C ASP A 66 3.33 -13.53 -14.44
N VAL A 67 2.14 -14.14 -14.38
CA VAL A 67 0.89 -13.50 -14.80
C VAL A 67 0.00 -13.34 -13.57
N LYS A 68 -0.22 -12.09 -13.17
CA LYS A 68 -1.16 -11.75 -12.10
C LYS A 68 -2.39 -11.06 -12.69
N HIS A 69 -3.55 -11.70 -12.53
CA HIS A 69 -4.81 -11.04 -12.85
C HIS A 69 -5.11 -9.96 -11.80
N LEU A 70 -5.29 -8.72 -12.25
CA LEU A 70 -5.80 -7.64 -11.43
C LEU A 70 -7.19 -7.25 -11.97
N PRO A 71 -8.19 -7.05 -11.09
CA PRO A 71 -9.47 -6.52 -11.54
C PRO A 71 -9.26 -5.14 -12.17
N LYS A 72 -10.08 -4.81 -13.16
CA LYS A 72 -10.03 -3.47 -13.75
C LYS A 72 -10.34 -2.44 -12.68
N LEU A 73 -9.49 -1.41 -12.59
CA LEU A 73 -9.74 -0.28 -11.71
C LEU A 73 -11.08 0.37 -12.10
N GLN A 74 -11.98 0.48 -11.12
CA GLN A 74 -13.24 1.17 -11.27
C GLN A 74 -13.04 2.61 -10.82
N ASP A 75 -13.55 3.57 -11.59
CA ASP A 75 -13.63 4.94 -11.12
C ASP A 75 -14.75 5.11 -10.06
N ARG A 76 -14.91 6.32 -9.53
CA ARG A 76 -15.93 6.64 -8.52
C ARG A 76 -17.35 6.30 -8.95
N ASP A 77 -17.61 6.29 -10.26
CA ASP A 77 -18.93 6.03 -10.85
C ASP A 77 -19.08 4.55 -11.26
N ARG A 78 -18.16 3.69 -10.81
CA ARG A 78 -18.05 2.27 -11.18
C ARG A 78 -17.87 2.03 -12.69
N VAL A 79 -17.44 3.05 -13.42
CA VAL A 79 -17.15 2.92 -14.85
C VAL A 79 -15.74 2.38 -15.01
N SER A 80 -15.63 1.29 -15.76
CA SER A 80 -14.34 0.76 -16.16
C SER A 80 -13.92 1.43 -17.47
N ARG A 81 -13.05 2.43 -17.39
CA ARG A 81 -12.48 3.08 -18.59
C ARG A 81 -11.35 2.22 -19.14
N LYS A 82 -11.37 1.93 -20.44
CA LYS A 82 -10.19 1.38 -21.12
C LYS A 82 -9.10 2.45 -21.10
N ARG A 83 -7.88 2.05 -20.76
CA ARG A 83 -6.68 2.88 -20.91
C ARG A 83 -6.38 3.10 -22.39
#